data_AF-A0A4Q2T584-F1
#
_entry.id   AF-A0A4Q2T584-F1
#
_cell.length_a   1.000
_cell.length_b   1.000
_cell.length_c   1.000
_cell.angle_alpha   90.00
_cell.angle_beta   90.00
_cell.angle_gamma   90.00
#
_symmetry.space_group_name_H-M   'P 1'
#
loop_
_entity.id
_entity.type
_entity.pdbx_description
1 polymer ?
#
loop_
_entity_poly.entity_id
_entity_poly.type
_entity_poly.pdbx_seq_one_letter_code
_entity_poly.pdbx_strand_id
1 'polypeptide(L)'
;MMIRPAELAAIKAGTIDLAFRRWARPRVVVGTRMRTAVGLLEVTSVEQVSIAGLRADDARRAGAPSLTALKQALSARSTDPAWRIGLAYAGPDPREALRTAVPDADEIATITARLDRLDASSAYGPWTREALDLIDLNPTVRAPDLAAQVGRETADFKKDVRKLKELGLTESLAIGYLLSPRGEAVVDAGLPAPRVRAPRATGTPLPRSIGAPATRALREVGVTTLEQVTAYSAAGLAAIHGVGPIAITRLREAMAEQGTGFAVE
;
A
#
# COMPACT_ATOMS: atom_id res chain seq x y z
N MET A 1 8.33 -13.33 -3.01
CA MET A 1 7.29 -14.18 -3.64
C MET A 1 6.09 -13.31 -3.94
N MET A 2 5.50 -13.40 -5.15
CA MET A 2 4.25 -12.70 -5.44
C MET A 2 3.07 -13.55 -4.93
N ILE A 3 2.15 -12.92 -4.20
CA ILE A 3 0.89 -13.47 -3.70
C ILE A 3 -0.22 -12.56 -4.25
N ARG A 4 -1.28 -13.13 -4.81
CA ARG A 4 -2.35 -12.34 -5.44
C ARG A 4 -3.16 -11.59 -4.37
N PRO A 5 -3.74 -10.42 -4.66
CA PRO A 5 -4.54 -9.67 -3.68
C PRO A 5 -5.66 -10.49 -3.03
N ALA A 6 -6.37 -11.33 -3.80
CA ALA A 6 -7.41 -12.21 -3.28
C ALA A 6 -6.86 -13.27 -2.31
N GLU A 7 -5.68 -13.83 -2.60
CA GLU A 7 -5.00 -14.78 -1.70
C GLU A 7 -4.55 -14.09 -0.41
N LEU A 8 -4.05 -12.85 -0.49
CA LEU A 8 -3.68 -12.06 0.68
C LEU A 8 -4.90 -11.81 1.59
N ALA A 9 -6.04 -11.42 1.01
CA ALA A 9 -7.27 -11.21 1.76
C ALA A 9 -7.74 -12.50 2.45
N ALA A 10 -7.69 -13.63 1.73
CA ALA A 10 -8.05 -14.94 2.27
C ALA A 10 -7.09 -15.43 3.37
N ILE A 11 -5.78 -15.17 3.25
CA ILE A 11 -4.82 -15.45 4.33
C ILE A 11 -5.10 -14.60 5.57
N LYS A 12 -5.39 -13.31 5.39
CA LYS A 12 -5.80 -12.44 6.49
C LYS A 12 -7.09 -12.92 7.17
N ALA A 13 -8.04 -13.44 6.39
CA ALA A 13 -9.28 -14.04 6.89
C ALA A 13 -9.10 -15.45 7.48
N GLY A 14 -7.92 -16.07 7.34
CA GLY A 14 -7.64 -17.42 7.81
C GLY A 14 -8.26 -18.55 6.97
N THR A 15 -8.77 -18.27 5.77
CA THR A 15 -9.39 -19.28 4.89
C THR A 15 -8.38 -20.00 4.00
N ILE A 16 -7.20 -19.42 3.82
CA ILE A 16 -6.05 -19.97 3.09
C ILE A 16 -4.82 -19.79 3.98
N ASP A 17 -3.95 -20.79 4.03
CA ASP A 17 -2.72 -20.77 4.84
C ASP A 17 -1.53 -21.46 4.16
N LEU A 18 -1.69 -21.91 2.90
CA LEU A 18 -0.62 -22.54 2.13
C LEU A 18 -0.31 -21.77 0.84
N ALA A 19 0.96 -21.75 0.46
CA ALA A 19 1.41 -21.44 -0.87
C ALA A 19 2.30 -22.56 -1.42
N PHE A 20 2.18 -22.85 -2.71
CA PHE A 20 3.03 -23.84 -3.38
C PHE A 20 3.91 -23.18 -4.44
N ARG A 21 5.20 -23.49 -4.46
CA ARG A 21 6.16 -22.91 -5.42
C ARG A 21 7.18 -23.93 -5.90
N ARG A 22 7.68 -23.75 -7.13
CA ARG A 22 8.79 -24.51 -7.72
C ARG A 22 10.07 -23.68 -7.64
N TRP A 23 11.04 -24.13 -6.85
CA TRP A 23 12.35 -23.49 -6.73
C TRP A 23 13.45 -24.53 -6.58
N ALA A 24 14.59 -24.31 -7.23
CA ALA A 24 15.80 -25.12 -7.03
C ALA A 24 16.23 -25.23 -5.55
N ARG A 25 15.99 -24.17 -4.76
CA ARG A 25 16.23 -24.11 -3.30
C ARG A 25 15.16 -23.23 -2.62
N PRO A 26 14.89 -23.40 -1.31
CA PRO A 26 13.99 -22.52 -0.57
C PRO A 26 14.37 -21.04 -0.75
N ARG A 27 13.37 -20.18 -1.01
CA ARG A 27 13.56 -18.72 -1.11
C ARG A 27 13.03 -17.95 0.09
N VAL A 28 12.50 -18.67 1.09
CA VAL A 28 11.99 -18.13 2.35
C VAL A 28 12.39 -19.07 3.47
N VAL A 29 12.45 -18.54 4.69
CA VAL A 29 12.79 -19.29 5.90
C VAL A 29 11.63 -19.15 6.88
N VAL A 30 11.40 -20.18 7.70
CA VAL A 30 10.42 -20.13 8.79
C VAL A 30 10.72 -18.94 9.72
N GLY A 31 9.67 -18.25 10.17
CA GLY A 31 9.75 -17.01 10.94
C GLY A 31 9.97 -15.75 10.09
N THR A 32 10.17 -15.86 8.77
CA THR A 32 10.28 -14.68 7.90
C THR A 32 8.97 -13.92 7.92
N ARG A 33 9.03 -12.63 8.29
CA ARG A 33 7.88 -11.71 8.21
C ARG A 33 7.96 -10.84 6.98
N MET A 34 6.93 -10.94 6.14
CA MET A 34 6.83 -10.25 4.85
C MET A 34 5.77 -9.16 4.93
N ARG A 35 6.12 -7.92 4.58
CA ARG A 35 5.15 -6.84 4.41
C ARG A 35 4.36 -7.04 3.12
N THR A 36 3.04 -6.99 3.23
CA THR A 36 2.10 -7.15 2.11
C THR A 36 1.07 -6.03 2.13
N ALA A 37 0.17 -6.02 1.15
CA ALA A 37 -0.93 -5.04 1.10
C ALA A 37 -1.96 -5.22 2.23
N VAL A 38 -1.98 -6.35 2.93
CA VAL A 38 -2.94 -6.65 4.01
C VAL A 38 -2.32 -6.60 5.41
N GLY A 39 -1.03 -6.27 5.52
CA GLY A 39 -0.24 -6.29 6.76
C GLY A 39 0.96 -7.23 6.66
N LEU A 40 1.42 -7.72 7.81
CA LEU A 40 2.50 -8.70 7.89
C LEU A 40 1.96 -10.12 7.69
N LEU A 41 2.64 -10.89 6.85
CA LEU A 41 2.50 -12.34 6.81
C LEU A 41 3.76 -12.99 7.37
N GLU A 42 3.61 -14.05 8.14
CA GLU A 42 4.71 -14.87 8.64
C GLU A 42 4.77 -16.21 7.92
N VAL A 43 5.97 -16.63 7.55
CA VAL A 43 6.22 -17.97 7.02
C VAL A 43 6.29 -18.95 8.19
N THR A 44 5.32 -19.85 8.30
CA THR A 44 5.20 -20.79 9.43
C THR A 44 5.82 -22.16 9.14
N SER A 45 5.92 -22.56 7.87
CA SER A 45 6.60 -23.79 7.46
C SER A 45 7.15 -23.69 6.05
N VAL A 46 8.20 -24.46 5.75
CA VAL A 46 8.75 -24.62 4.40
C VAL A 46 9.16 -26.07 4.22
N GLU A 47 8.44 -26.81 3.39
CA GLU A 47 8.64 -28.25 3.23
C GLU A 47 8.71 -28.61 1.75
N GLN A 48 9.67 -29.46 1.39
CA GLN A 48 9.70 -30.04 0.05
C GLN A 48 8.64 -31.13 -0.06
N VAL A 49 7.83 -31.08 -1.12
CA VAL A 49 6.70 -32.00 -1.32
C VAL A 49 6.72 -32.63 -2.71
N SER A 50 6.17 -33.84 -2.82
CA SER A 50 5.92 -34.48 -4.11
C SER A 50 4.59 -33.99 -4.70
N ILE A 51 4.58 -33.61 -5.97
CA ILE A 51 3.36 -33.23 -6.69
C ILE A 51 2.35 -34.39 -6.74
N ALA A 52 2.82 -35.63 -6.82
CA ALA A 52 1.96 -36.80 -6.82
C ALA A 52 1.19 -36.95 -5.49
N GLY A 53 1.81 -36.53 -4.38
CA GLY A 53 1.25 -36.64 -3.03
C GLY A 53 0.28 -35.52 -2.63
N LEU A 54 0.11 -34.48 -3.46
CA LEU A 54 -0.82 -33.38 -3.16
C LEU A 54 -2.27 -33.85 -3.20
N ARG A 55 -3.07 -33.34 -2.26
CA ARG A 55 -4.48 -33.69 -2.04
C ARG A 55 -5.40 -32.51 -2.30
N ALA A 56 -6.71 -32.79 -2.41
CA ALA A 56 -7.73 -31.74 -2.52
C ALA A 56 -7.69 -30.73 -1.35
N ASP A 57 -7.24 -31.20 -0.19
CA ASP A 57 -6.98 -30.36 0.99
C ASP A 57 -5.95 -29.26 0.74
N ASP A 58 -4.81 -29.63 0.13
CA ASP A 58 -3.74 -28.70 -0.22
C ASP A 58 -4.24 -27.63 -1.19
N ALA A 59 -5.07 -28.02 -2.16
CA ALA A 59 -5.67 -27.09 -3.12
C ALA A 59 -6.57 -26.07 -2.43
N ARG A 60 -7.46 -26.53 -1.54
CA ARG A 60 -8.36 -25.65 -0.78
C ARG A 60 -7.57 -24.68 0.10
N ARG A 61 -6.61 -25.19 0.87
CA ARG A 61 -5.75 -24.39 1.76
C ARG A 61 -4.81 -23.43 1.02
N ALA A 62 -4.61 -23.62 -0.28
CA ALA A 62 -3.87 -22.71 -1.15
C ALA A 62 -4.75 -21.80 -2.02
N GLY A 63 -6.08 -21.89 -1.91
CA GLY A 63 -7.03 -21.14 -2.74
C GLY A 63 -7.07 -21.55 -4.20
N ALA A 64 -6.59 -22.75 -4.54
CA ALA A 64 -6.75 -23.31 -5.87
C ALA A 64 -8.18 -23.86 -6.04
N PRO A 65 -8.82 -23.69 -7.20
CA PRO A 65 -10.19 -24.15 -7.42
C PRO A 65 -10.31 -25.68 -7.42
N SER A 66 -9.20 -26.39 -7.67
CA SER A 66 -9.14 -27.85 -7.61
C SER A 66 -7.70 -28.35 -7.47
N LEU A 67 -7.54 -29.63 -7.12
CA LEU A 67 -6.24 -30.31 -7.12
C LEU A 67 -5.59 -30.27 -8.51
N THR A 68 -6.37 -30.49 -9.56
CA THR A 68 -5.88 -30.42 -10.95
C THR A 68 -5.32 -29.04 -11.27
N ALA A 69 -6.03 -27.98 -10.90
CA ALA A 69 -5.57 -26.61 -11.10
C ALA A 69 -4.29 -26.30 -10.32
N LEU A 70 -4.17 -26.78 -9.07
CA LEU A 70 -2.95 -26.66 -8.27
C LEU A 70 -1.76 -27.36 -8.96
N LYS A 71 -1.94 -28.61 -9.39
CA LYS A 71 -0.90 -29.38 -10.09
C LYS A 71 -0.49 -28.73 -11.41
N GLN A 72 -1.47 -28.21 -12.16
CA GLN A 72 -1.23 -27.47 -13.40
C GLN A 72 -0.42 -26.19 -13.16
N ALA A 73 -0.74 -25.42 -12.11
CA ALA A 73 0.04 -24.23 -11.75
C ALA A 73 1.50 -24.56 -11.36
N LEU A 74 1.76 -25.77 -10.87
CA LEU A 74 3.10 -26.28 -10.51
C LEU A 74 3.80 -27.03 -11.65
N SER A 75 3.21 -27.08 -12.84
CA SER A 75 3.82 -27.70 -14.02
C SER A 75 4.92 -26.83 -14.64
N ALA A 76 4.80 -25.50 -14.49
CA ALA A 76 5.87 -24.57 -14.83
C ALA A 76 7.10 -24.85 -13.97
N ARG A 77 8.27 -25.00 -14.61
CA ARG A 77 9.54 -25.40 -13.96
C ARG A 77 9.45 -26.76 -13.25
N SER A 78 8.89 -27.75 -13.94
CA SER A 78 8.73 -29.12 -13.44
C SER A 78 10.02 -29.79 -12.96
N THR A 79 11.18 -29.31 -13.41
CA THR A 79 12.52 -29.77 -13.00
C THR A 79 12.92 -29.32 -11.59
N ASP A 80 12.37 -28.21 -11.10
CA ASP A 80 12.68 -27.72 -9.76
C ASP A 80 11.85 -28.47 -8.70
N PRO A 81 12.36 -28.68 -7.47
CA PRO A 81 11.57 -29.16 -6.35
C PRO A 81 10.32 -28.31 -6.10
N ALA A 82 9.22 -28.96 -5.68
CA ALA A 82 8.03 -28.28 -5.20
C ALA A 82 8.10 -28.07 -3.69
N TRP A 83 7.77 -26.86 -3.26
CA TRP A 83 7.78 -26.43 -1.87
C TRP A 83 6.36 -26.08 -1.43
N ARG A 84 5.93 -26.66 -0.31
CA ARG A 84 4.75 -26.25 0.46
C ARG A 84 5.20 -25.24 1.52
N ILE A 85 4.58 -24.07 1.52
CA ILE A 85 4.94 -22.95 2.39
C ILE A 85 3.72 -22.61 3.23
N GLY A 86 3.83 -22.75 4.55
CA GLY A 86 2.84 -22.27 5.50
C GLY A 86 2.90 -20.76 5.65
N LEU A 87 1.74 -20.10 5.68
CA LEU A 87 1.59 -18.66 5.81
C LEU A 87 0.53 -18.34 6.88
N ALA A 88 0.82 -17.39 7.75
CA ALA A 88 -0.13 -16.87 8.72
C ALA A 88 -0.15 -15.34 8.69
N TYR A 89 -1.31 -14.74 8.97
CA TYR A 89 -1.40 -13.31 9.24
C TYR A 89 -0.72 -13.00 10.57
N ALA A 90 0.27 -12.10 10.54
CA ALA A 90 1.12 -11.75 11.66
C ALA A 90 0.85 -10.32 12.19
N GLY A 91 -0.30 -9.76 11.84
CA GLY A 91 -0.75 -8.44 12.30
C GLY A 91 -0.67 -7.33 11.24
N PRO A 92 -1.12 -6.11 11.59
CA PRO A 92 -1.09 -4.96 10.70
C PRO A 92 0.34 -4.56 10.33
N ASP A 93 0.50 -3.73 9.30
CA ASP A 93 1.81 -3.15 8.99
C ASP A 93 2.25 -2.24 10.15
N PRO A 94 3.40 -2.46 10.80
CA PRO A 94 3.84 -1.65 11.93
C PRO A 94 3.93 -0.14 11.61
N ARG A 95 4.11 0.21 10.33
CA ARG A 95 4.14 1.61 9.88
C ARG A 95 2.79 2.30 10.02
N GLU A 96 1.67 1.56 10.02
CA GLU A 96 0.34 2.15 10.20
C GLU A 96 0.19 2.74 11.60
N ALA A 97 0.59 2.01 12.63
CA ALA A 97 0.58 2.49 14.00
C ALA A 97 1.53 3.68 14.21
N LEU A 98 2.73 3.63 13.60
CA LEU A 98 3.67 4.75 13.68
C LEU A 98 3.10 6.02 13.06
N ARG A 99 2.41 5.94 11.92
CA ARG A 99 1.92 7.14 11.23
C ARG A 99 0.94 7.94 12.07
N THR A 100 0.06 7.27 12.82
CA THR A 100 -0.98 7.93 13.61
C THR A 100 -0.49 8.39 14.99
N ALA A 101 0.59 7.79 15.52
CA ALA A 101 1.17 8.17 16.79
C ALA A 101 1.97 9.47 16.68
N VAL A 102 1.40 10.55 17.23
CA VAL A 102 2.09 11.85 17.36
C VAL A 102 3.25 11.67 18.36
N PRO A 103 4.51 11.89 17.94
CA PRO A 103 5.68 11.69 18.77
C PRO A 103 5.79 12.81 19.82
N ASP A 104 6.33 12.47 20.99
CA ASP A 104 6.78 13.45 21.97
C ASP A 104 8.15 14.04 21.59
N ALA A 105 8.70 14.93 22.43
CA ALA A 105 9.96 15.61 22.16
C ALA A 105 11.16 14.65 22.03
N ASP A 106 11.22 13.60 22.86
CA ASP A 106 12.34 12.64 22.85
C ASP A 106 12.26 11.72 21.63
N GLU A 107 11.05 11.31 21.24
CA GLU A 107 10.81 10.61 19.99
C GLU A 107 11.16 11.48 18.78
N ILE A 108 10.80 12.76 18.77
CA ILE A 108 11.15 13.71 17.71
C ILE A 108 12.67 13.84 17.59
N ALA A 109 13.39 13.96 18.70
CA ALA A 109 14.85 13.99 18.69
C ALA A 109 15.45 12.70 18.10
N THR A 110 14.88 11.55 18.45
CA THR A 110 15.29 10.24 17.91
C THR A 110 15.05 10.13 16.41
N ILE A 111 13.88 10.60 15.92
CA ILE A 111 13.56 10.64 14.50
C ILE A 111 14.52 11.57 13.77
N THR A 112 14.74 12.78 14.29
CA THR A 112 15.66 13.77 13.71
C THR A 112 17.06 13.21 13.56
N ALA A 113 17.59 12.57 14.61
CA ALA A 113 18.90 11.90 14.53
C ALA A 113 18.93 10.75 13.50
N ARG A 114 17.80 10.12 13.19
CA ARG A 114 17.71 9.13 12.12
C ARG A 114 17.70 9.78 10.74
N LEU A 115 17.01 10.92 10.58
CA LEU A 115 17.01 11.71 9.36
C LEU A 115 18.42 12.23 9.05
N ASP A 116 19.14 12.74 10.06
CA ASP A 116 20.52 13.23 9.90
C ASP A 116 21.46 12.13 9.42
N ARG A 117 21.30 10.89 9.91
CA ARG A 117 22.09 9.74 9.41
C ARG A 117 21.77 9.41 7.96
N LEU A 118 20.50 9.54 7.53
CA LEU A 118 20.12 9.32 6.14
C LEU A 118 20.73 10.39 5.23
N ASP A 119 20.71 11.65 5.68
CA ASP A 119 21.31 12.78 4.99
C ASP A 119 22.83 12.62 4.87
N ALA A 120 23.51 12.26 5.96
CA ALA A 120 24.96 12.02 5.97
C ALA A 120 25.39 10.85 5.07
N SER A 121 24.52 9.86 4.87
CA SER A 121 24.77 8.72 3.97
C SER A 121 24.46 9.00 2.50
N SER A 122 23.92 10.17 2.18
CA SER A 122 23.51 10.54 0.83
C SER A 122 24.69 11.00 -0.02
N ALA A 123 24.77 10.50 -1.25
CA ALA A 123 25.81 10.89 -2.22
C ALA A 123 25.58 12.28 -2.83
N TYR A 124 24.40 12.87 -2.64
CA TYR A 124 23.98 14.14 -3.24
C TYR A 124 23.56 15.19 -2.19
N GLY A 125 23.99 14.98 -0.94
CA GLY A 125 23.74 15.89 0.17
C GLY A 125 22.44 15.62 0.94
N PRO A 126 22.14 16.47 1.95
CA PRO A 126 20.93 16.36 2.76
C PRO A 126 19.67 16.51 1.91
N TRP A 127 18.67 15.68 2.17
CA TRP A 127 17.44 15.61 1.37
C TRP A 127 16.19 15.38 2.21
N THR A 128 16.32 14.84 3.43
CA THR A 128 15.17 14.38 4.19
C THR A 128 14.21 15.50 4.56
N ARG A 129 14.72 16.62 5.08
CA ARG A 129 13.93 17.80 5.47
C ARG A 129 13.28 18.48 4.27
N GLU A 130 14.06 18.69 3.19
CA GLU A 130 13.55 19.23 1.93
C GLU A 130 12.41 18.36 1.36
N ALA A 131 12.57 17.03 1.37
CA ALA A 131 11.54 16.12 0.88
C ALA A 131 10.28 16.12 1.76
N LEU A 132 10.41 16.21 3.09
CA LEU A 132 9.27 16.34 4.00
C LEU A 132 8.54 17.66 3.76
N ASP A 133 9.27 18.77 3.68
CA ASP A 133 8.70 20.09 3.39
C ASP A 133 8.02 20.15 2.03
N LEU A 134 8.65 19.60 1.00
CA LEU A 134 8.09 19.53 -0.34
C LEU A 134 6.77 18.77 -0.35
N ILE A 135 6.68 17.64 0.34
CA ILE A 135 5.45 16.85 0.47
C ILE A 135 4.38 17.61 1.25
N ASP A 136 4.77 18.29 2.32
CA ASP A 136 3.86 19.04 3.19
C ASP A 136 3.22 20.23 2.47
N LEU A 137 4.02 20.99 1.72
CA LEU A 137 3.58 22.16 0.95
C LEU A 137 2.80 21.77 -0.31
N ASN A 138 2.90 20.52 -0.76
CA ASN A 138 2.26 20.03 -1.98
C ASN A 138 1.42 18.77 -1.70
N PRO A 139 0.41 18.85 -0.82
CA PRO A 139 -0.36 17.67 -0.44
C PRO A 139 -1.04 17.06 -1.66
N THR A 140 -1.00 15.73 -1.76
CA THR A 140 -1.63 14.93 -2.82
C THR A 140 -1.01 15.07 -4.23
N VAL A 141 0.06 15.86 -4.39
CA VAL A 141 0.78 16.03 -5.67
C VAL A 141 1.59 14.78 -6.01
N ARG A 142 1.67 14.48 -7.31
CA ARG A 142 2.24 13.23 -7.83
C ARG A 142 3.74 13.22 -7.68
N ALA A 143 4.31 12.04 -7.44
CA ALA A 143 5.75 11.87 -7.31
C ALA A 143 6.58 12.42 -8.50
N PRO A 144 6.18 12.26 -9.78
CA PRO A 144 6.94 12.87 -10.88
C PRO A 144 6.94 14.40 -10.84
N ASP A 145 5.80 15.00 -10.48
CA ASP A 145 5.66 16.45 -10.41
C ASP A 145 6.49 17.02 -9.24
N LEU A 146 6.47 16.36 -8.08
CA LEU A 146 7.33 16.71 -6.94
C LEU A 146 8.81 16.56 -7.28
N ALA A 147 9.20 15.44 -7.90
CA ALA A 147 10.59 15.20 -8.28
C ALA A 147 11.09 16.28 -9.28
N ALA A 148 10.23 16.69 -10.23
CA ALA A 148 10.55 17.77 -11.16
C ALA A 148 10.78 19.13 -10.48
N GLN A 149 10.00 19.46 -9.43
CA GLN A 149 10.17 20.72 -8.68
C GLN A 149 11.55 20.84 -8.03
N VAL A 150 12.17 19.71 -7.65
CA VAL A 150 13.51 19.67 -7.05
C VAL A 150 14.58 19.15 -8.03
N GLY A 151 14.27 19.08 -9.33
CA GLY A 151 15.22 18.66 -10.37
C GLY A 151 15.73 17.21 -10.24
N ARG A 152 14.93 16.32 -9.63
CA ARG A 152 15.30 14.93 -9.36
C ARG A 152 14.62 13.94 -10.29
N GLU A 153 15.29 12.81 -10.54
CA GLU A 153 14.67 11.66 -11.20
C GLU A 153 13.58 11.04 -10.30
N THR A 154 12.47 10.63 -10.91
CA THR A 154 11.27 10.17 -10.20
C THR A 154 11.50 8.90 -9.39
N ALA A 155 12.19 7.89 -9.94
CA ALA A 155 12.46 6.63 -9.25
C ALA A 155 13.37 6.83 -8.05
N ASP A 156 14.39 7.69 -8.15
CA ASP A 156 15.27 8.03 -7.03
C ASP A 156 14.52 8.81 -5.94
N PHE A 157 13.72 9.82 -6.31
CA PHE A 157 12.84 10.51 -5.36
C PHE A 157 11.92 9.51 -4.63
N LYS A 158 11.32 8.55 -5.36
CA LYS A 158 10.48 7.49 -4.77
C LYS A 158 11.25 6.56 -3.83
N LYS A 159 12.52 6.25 -4.11
CA LYS A 159 13.36 5.43 -3.21
C LYS A 159 13.56 6.16 -1.89
N ASP A 160 13.74 7.47 -1.92
CA ASP A 160 13.95 8.28 -0.71
C ASP A 160 12.67 8.50 0.08
N VAL A 161 11.56 8.83 -0.58
CA VAL A 161 10.24 8.89 0.07
C VAL A 161 9.88 7.55 0.72
N ARG A 162 10.33 6.41 0.16
CA ARG A 162 10.17 5.10 0.81
C ARG A 162 10.93 5.01 2.13
N LYS A 163 12.14 5.58 2.25
CA LYS A 163 12.88 5.61 3.52
C LYS A 163 12.11 6.41 4.58
N LEU A 164 11.55 7.57 4.21
CA LEU A 164 10.69 8.37 5.12
C LEU A 164 9.42 7.60 5.52
N LYS A 165 8.83 6.87 4.58
CA LYS A 165 7.66 6.02 4.82
C LYS A 165 7.95 4.90 5.81
N GLU A 166 9.15 4.31 5.80
CA GLU A 166 9.57 3.30 6.78
C GLU A 166 9.65 3.86 8.20
N LEU A 167 9.90 5.17 8.34
CA LEU A 167 9.87 5.88 9.63
C LEU A 167 8.46 6.32 10.03
N GLY A 168 7.44 5.98 9.24
CA GLY A 168 6.07 6.38 9.48
C GLY A 168 5.80 7.86 9.25
N LEU A 169 6.66 8.61 8.54
CA LEU A 169 6.54 10.07 8.36
C LEU A 169 5.68 10.47 7.15
N THR A 170 5.46 9.56 6.21
CA THR A 170 4.71 9.83 4.98
C THR A 170 3.67 8.75 4.69
N GLU A 171 2.63 9.17 3.96
CA GLU A 171 1.55 8.35 3.45
C GLU A 171 1.56 8.34 1.93
N SER A 172 1.47 7.15 1.33
CA SER A 172 1.32 7.04 -0.13
C SER A 172 -0.14 6.86 -0.48
N LEU A 173 -0.71 7.85 -1.15
CA LEU A 173 -2.09 7.82 -1.61
C LEU A 173 -2.23 7.03 -2.92
N ALA A 174 -3.45 6.94 -3.44
CA ALA A 174 -3.71 6.52 -4.81
C ALA A 174 -2.93 7.40 -5.81
N ILE A 175 -2.94 8.71 -5.54
CA ILE A 175 -2.16 9.71 -6.25
C ILE A 175 -1.49 10.61 -5.23
N GLY A 176 -0.17 10.66 -5.30
CA GLY A 176 0.68 11.57 -4.52
C GLY A 176 0.95 11.11 -3.09
N TYR A 177 1.44 12.05 -2.30
CA TYR A 177 1.83 11.83 -0.91
C TYR A 177 1.13 12.81 0.03
N LEU A 178 1.10 12.44 1.30
CA LEU A 178 0.90 13.34 2.42
C LEU A 178 2.00 13.06 3.44
N LEU A 179 2.27 14.02 4.32
CA LEU A 179 2.84 13.68 5.60
C LEU A 179 1.84 12.81 6.38
N SER A 180 2.32 12.05 7.36
CA SER A 180 1.46 11.45 8.39
C SER A 180 1.33 12.41 9.57
N PRO A 181 0.40 12.18 10.53
CA PRO A 181 0.39 12.95 11.78
C PRO A 181 1.76 12.97 12.48
N ARG A 182 2.47 11.83 12.49
CA ARG A 182 3.86 11.76 12.97
C ARG A 182 4.83 12.63 12.17
N GLY A 183 4.70 12.66 10.85
CA GLY A 183 5.52 13.46 9.96
C GLY A 183 5.28 14.96 10.13
N GLU A 184 4.02 15.38 10.25
CA GLU A 184 3.63 16.76 10.50
C GLU A 184 4.26 17.28 11.80
N ALA A 185 4.18 16.49 12.90
CA ALA A 185 4.79 16.84 14.17
C ALA A 185 6.32 17.00 14.09
N VAL A 186 6.99 16.12 13.35
CA VAL A 186 8.44 16.20 13.14
C VAL A 186 8.83 17.44 12.35
N VAL A 187 8.06 17.79 11.32
CA VAL A 187 8.27 19.01 10.54
C VAL A 187 8.00 20.25 11.39
N ASP A 188 6.87 20.30 12.11
CA ASP A 188 6.49 21.44 12.92
C ASP A 188 7.48 21.72 14.06
N ALA A 189 8.04 20.68 14.67
CA ALA A 189 9.07 20.83 15.70
C ALA A 189 10.38 21.45 15.18
N GLY A 190 10.62 21.40 13.87
CA GLY A 190 11.75 22.05 13.21
C GLY A 190 11.49 23.51 12.80
N LEU A 191 10.27 24.02 13.00
CA LEU A 191 9.85 25.35 12.56
C LEU A 191 9.66 26.30 13.74
N PRO A 192 9.77 27.63 13.54
CA PRO A 192 9.48 28.61 14.59
C PRO A 192 8.02 28.54 15.09
N ALA A 193 7.11 28.10 14.24
CA ALA A 193 5.72 27.84 14.56
C ALA A 193 5.18 26.70 13.68
N PRO A 194 4.23 25.89 14.17
CA PRO A 194 3.59 24.84 13.38
C PRO A 194 2.92 25.38 12.11
N ARG A 195 2.95 24.60 11.02
CA ARG A 195 2.26 24.98 9.79
C ARG A 195 0.75 24.83 9.94
N VAL A 196 0.02 25.79 9.39
CA VAL A 196 -1.44 25.70 9.25
C VAL A 196 -1.75 24.83 8.03
N ARG A 197 -2.28 23.63 8.27
CA ARG A 197 -2.66 22.66 7.24
C ARG A 197 -4.17 22.60 7.06
N ALA A 198 -4.62 22.29 5.85
CA ALA A 198 -6.02 21.96 5.62
C ALA A 198 -6.38 20.69 6.42
N PRO A 199 -7.61 20.59 6.96
CA PRO A 199 -8.07 19.39 7.63
C PRO A 199 -7.94 18.17 6.71
N ARG A 200 -7.51 17.05 7.29
CA ARG A 200 -7.48 15.77 6.57
C ARG A 200 -8.89 15.36 6.22
N ALA A 201 -9.08 14.92 4.97
CA ALA A 201 -10.34 14.32 4.55
C ALA A 201 -10.63 13.09 5.44
N THR A 202 -11.83 13.06 6.02
CA THR A 202 -12.33 11.95 6.81
C THR A 202 -13.22 11.06 5.93
N GLY A 203 -13.08 9.75 6.07
CA GLY A 203 -13.83 8.76 5.28
C GLY A 203 -12.92 7.83 4.49
N THR A 204 -13.55 7.00 3.67
CA THR A 204 -12.87 5.98 2.88
C THR A 204 -12.23 6.59 1.63
N PRO A 205 -10.90 6.49 1.43
CA PRO A 205 -10.26 7.06 0.25
C PRO A 205 -10.77 6.48 -1.07
N LEU A 206 -10.72 7.26 -2.14
CA LEU A 206 -11.05 6.79 -3.49
C LEU A 206 -10.22 5.54 -3.88
N PRO A 207 -10.83 4.53 -4.52
CA PRO A 207 -10.13 3.30 -4.89
C PRO A 207 -9.03 3.56 -5.91
N ARG A 208 -7.86 2.95 -5.72
CA ARG A 208 -6.75 3.05 -6.69
C ARG A 208 -7.10 2.52 -8.08
N SER A 209 -8.11 1.66 -8.16
CA SER A 209 -8.59 1.00 -9.38
C SER A 209 -9.35 1.91 -10.33
N ILE A 210 -9.79 3.11 -9.91
CA ILE A 210 -10.50 4.05 -10.78
C ILE A 210 -9.58 4.75 -11.79
N GLY A 211 -8.26 4.63 -11.59
CA GLY A 211 -7.24 5.19 -12.48
C GLY A 211 -6.92 6.66 -12.22
N ALA A 212 -5.78 7.09 -12.75
CA ALA A 212 -5.25 8.42 -12.46
C ALA A 212 -6.09 9.58 -13.03
N PRO A 213 -6.71 9.48 -14.23
CA PRO A 213 -7.60 10.51 -14.75
C PRO A 213 -8.83 10.75 -13.87
N ALA A 214 -9.58 9.69 -13.54
CA ALA A 214 -10.79 9.82 -12.73
C ALA A 214 -10.48 10.31 -11.31
N THR A 215 -9.41 9.81 -10.68
CA THR A 215 -9.01 10.29 -9.34
C THR A 215 -8.69 11.79 -9.34
N ARG A 216 -8.07 12.32 -10.41
CA ARG A 216 -7.78 13.76 -10.53
C ARG A 216 -9.06 14.56 -10.71
N ALA A 217 -9.89 14.15 -11.66
CA ALA A 217 -11.15 14.80 -11.96
C ALA A 217 -12.07 14.90 -10.73
N LEU A 218 -12.18 13.83 -9.94
CA LEU A 218 -12.94 13.83 -8.70
C LEU A 218 -12.35 14.78 -7.65
N ARG A 219 -11.03 14.78 -7.48
CA ARG A 219 -10.36 15.70 -6.53
C ARG A 219 -10.51 17.17 -6.93
N GLU A 220 -10.50 17.48 -8.22
CA GLU A 220 -10.71 18.83 -8.75
C GLU A 220 -12.10 19.38 -8.38
N VAL A 221 -13.11 18.52 -8.26
CA VAL A 221 -14.45 18.90 -7.77
C VAL A 221 -14.64 18.68 -6.27
N GLY A 222 -13.56 18.45 -5.51
CA GLY A 222 -13.59 18.29 -4.05
C GLY A 222 -14.00 16.90 -3.55
N VAL A 223 -14.19 15.92 -4.45
CA VAL A 223 -14.52 14.53 -4.09
C VAL A 223 -13.23 13.74 -3.85
N THR A 224 -13.02 13.37 -2.59
CA THR A 224 -11.81 12.70 -2.09
C THR A 224 -12.09 11.38 -1.38
N THR A 225 -13.36 11.11 -1.03
CA THR A 225 -13.78 9.88 -0.34
C THR A 225 -14.98 9.20 -1.00
N LEU A 226 -15.19 7.90 -0.73
CA LEU A 226 -16.34 7.16 -1.23
C LEU A 226 -17.66 7.70 -0.67
N GLU A 227 -17.67 8.18 0.57
CA GLU A 227 -18.86 8.76 1.19
C GLU A 227 -19.30 10.03 0.43
N GLN A 228 -18.35 10.85 -0.03
CA GLN A 228 -18.66 11.99 -0.90
C GLN A 228 -19.18 11.56 -2.27
N VAL A 229 -18.73 10.43 -2.80
CA VAL A 229 -19.24 9.87 -4.07
C VAL A 229 -20.73 9.50 -3.96
N THR A 230 -21.20 9.06 -2.78
CA THR A 230 -22.62 8.70 -2.58
C THR A 230 -23.60 9.86 -2.80
N ALA A 231 -23.13 11.11 -2.70
CA ALA A 231 -23.93 12.29 -2.95
C ALA A 231 -24.22 12.54 -4.45
N TYR A 232 -23.60 11.76 -5.34
CA TYR A 232 -23.75 11.90 -6.79
C TYR A 232 -24.49 10.70 -7.40
N SER A 233 -25.26 10.95 -8.46
CA SER A 233 -25.73 9.89 -9.35
C SER A 233 -24.61 9.39 -10.25
N ALA A 234 -24.76 8.18 -10.78
CA ALA A 234 -23.78 7.62 -11.73
C ALA A 234 -23.64 8.49 -12.99
N ALA A 235 -24.75 9.04 -13.49
CA ALA A 235 -24.77 9.96 -14.63
C ALA A 235 -24.08 11.29 -14.30
N GLY A 236 -24.32 11.84 -13.11
CA GLY A 236 -23.67 13.07 -12.64
C GLY A 236 -22.15 12.94 -12.57
N LEU A 237 -21.64 11.81 -12.08
CA LEU A 237 -20.20 11.54 -12.07
C LEU A 237 -19.64 11.32 -13.48
N ALA A 238 -20.37 10.62 -14.35
CA ALA A 238 -19.94 10.39 -15.73
C ALA A 238 -19.85 11.68 -16.57
N ALA A 239 -20.56 12.74 -16.16
CA ALA A 239 -20.46 14.07 -16.77
C ALA A 239 -19.14 14.79 -16.42
N ILE A 240 -18.43 14.37 -15.38
CA ILE A 240 -17.14 14.95 -14.99
C ILE A 240 -16.08 14.49 -15.99
N HIS A 241 -15.43 15.45 -16.66
CA HIS A 241 -14.38 15.16 -17.63
C HIS A 241 -13.25 14.33 -16.99
N GLY A 242 -12.97 13.15 -17.55
CA GLY A 242 -11.96 12.21 -17.03
C GLY A 242 -12.54 11.07 -16.18
N VAL A 243 -13.82 11.10 -15.81
CA VAL A 243 -14.52 10.02 -15.13
C VAL A 243 -15.25 9.15 -16.16
N GLY A 244 -14.57 8.10 -16.62
CA GLY A 244 -15.12 7.17 -17.62
C GLY A 244 -15.96 6.02 -17.04
N PRO A 245 -16.60 5.20 -17.90
CA PRO A 245 -17.48 4.09 -17.47
C PRO A 245 -16.76 3.05 -16.61
N ILE A 246 -15.47 2.80 -16.85
CA ILE A 246 -14.66 1.90 -16.01
C ILE A 246 -14.56 2.45 -14.59
N ALA A 247 -14.31 3.76 -14.42
CA ALA A 247 -14.23 4.38 -13.10
C ALA A 247 -15.57 4.27 -12.37
N ILE A 248 -16.69 4.51 -13.05
CA ILE A 248 -18.03 4.34 -12.50
C ILE A 248 -18.27 2.90 -12.01
N THR A 249 -17.91 1.89 -12.80
CA THR A 249 -18.03 0.48 -12.39
C THR A 249 -17.19 0.18 -11.15
N ARG A 250 -15.93 0.65 -11.10
CA ARG A 250 -15.05 0.44 -9.95
C ARG A 250 -15.53 1.17 -8.69
N LEU A 251 -16.09 2.37 -8.83
CA LEU A 251 -16.73 3.09 -7.73
C LEU A 251 -17.95 2.34 -7.20
N ARG A 252 -18.79 1.80 -8.10
CA ARG A 252 -19.94 0.98 -7.71
C ARG A 252 -19.53 -0.26 -6.93
N GLU A 253 -18.54 -0.99 -7.43
CA GLU A 253 -17.98 -2.18 -6.74
C GLU A 253 -17.48 -1.81 -5.34
N ALA A 254 -16.69 -0.74 -5.21
CA ALA A 254 -16.12 -0.31 -3.94
C ALA A 254 -17.19 0.18 -2.94
N MET A 255 -18.22 0.90 -3.39
CA MET A 255 -19.33 1.32 -2.52
C MET A 255 -20.21 0.15 -2.08
N ALA A 256 -20.43 -0.83 -2.96
CA ALA A 256 -21.19 -2.04 -2.64
C ALA A 256 -20.51 -2.87 -1.55
N GLU A 257 -19.17 -2.94 -1.54
CA GLU A 257 -18.40 -3.54 -0.44
C GLU A 257 -18.65 -2.86 0.91
N GLN A 258 -19.10 -1.60 0.91
CA GLN A 258 -19.47 -0.83 2.10
C GLN A 258 -20.99 -0.78 2.34
N GLY A 259 -21.79 -1.47 1.52
CA GLY A 259 -23.25 -1.41 1.60
C GLY A 259 -23.85 -0.06 1.20
N THR A 260 -23.10 0.76 0.45
CA THR A 260 -23.56 2.07 -0.05
C THR A 260 -23.72 2.07 -1.57
N GLY A 261 -24.32 3.11 -2.13
CA GLY A 261 -24.57 3.26 -3.57
C GLY A 261 -24.60 4.72 -4.00
N PHE A 262 -24.74 4.93 -5.31
CA PHE A 262 -24.96 6.27 -5.87
C PHE A 262 -26.31 6.83 -5.43
N ALA A 263 -26.44 8.15 -5.44
CA ALA A 263 -27.73 8.81 -5.32
C ALA A 263 -28.66 8.36 -6.46
N VAL A 264 -29.94 8.20 -6.13
CA VAL A 264 -31.01 7.98 -7.11
C VAL A 264 -31.16 9.24 -7.96
N GLU A 265 -31.45 9.08 -9.26
CA GLU A 265 -31.68 10.20 -10.18
C GLU A 265 -32.86 11.09 -9.78
#